data_AF-A0A370X4X2-F1
#
_entry.id   AF-A0A370X4X2-F1
#
_cell.length_a   1.000
_cell.length_b   1.000
_cell.length_c   1.000
_cell.angle_alpha   90.00
_cell.angle_beta   90.00
_cell.angle_gamma   90.00
#
_symmetry.space_group_name_H-M   'P 1'
#
loop_
_entity.id
_entity.type
_entity.pdbx_description
1 polymer ?
#
loop_
_entity_poly.entity_id
_entity_poly.type
_entity_poly.pdbx_seq_one_letter_code
_entity_poly.pdbx_strand_id
1 'polypeptide(L)'
;MLTFWFDPAHHDEWYAARPQFDALIRERFATTVDAAVAGKLSDWTNTPSGWLALLIVLDQFTRNLYRNDARAWKQDLRAQQLAVWGIEEAYDGQLPAIQRVFAYMPLEHAEDRGMQDRCVALFESLCDGLPPEERSGYIGFLDYARKHRAVIARFGRFPHRNAVLGRANTPDEVAYLAESGAGF
;
A
#
# COMPACT_ATOMS: atom_id res chain seq x y z
N MET A 1 -0.39 17.28 -2.53
CA MET A 1 -0.19 16.02 -1.78
C MET A 1 0.76 15.09 -2.53
N LEU A 2 0.48 14.69 -3.77
CA LEU A 2 1.41 13.86 -4.56
C LEU A 2 2.82 14.44 -4.67
N THR A 3 2.96 15.75 -4.88
CA THR A 3 4.28 16.43 -4.88
C THR A 3 5.03 16.25 -3.57
N PHE A 4 4.33 16.19 -2.44
CA PHE A 4 4.97 15.89 -1.15
C PHE A 4 5.37 14.42 -1.08
N TRP A 5 4.48 13.51 -1.43
CA TRP A 5 4.76 12.08 -1.31
C TRP A 5 5.89 11.62 -2.23
N PHE A 6 5.91 12.10 -3.47
CA PHE A 6 6.89 11.76 -4.51
C PHE A 6 8.07 12.74 -4.58
N ASP A 7 8.27 13.57 -3.56
CA ASP A 7 9.51 14.32 -3.44
C ASP A 7 10.66 13.31 -3.22
N PRO A 8 11.76 13.36 -4.01
CA PRO A 8 12.90 12.47 -3.81
C PRO A 8 13.46 12.49 -2.39
N ALA A 9 13.32 13.60 -1.65
CA ALA A 9 13.73 13.71 -0.25
C ALA A 9 12.94 12.80 0.70
N HIS A 10 11.78 12.27 0.27
CA HIS A 10 10.91 11.43 1.09
C HIS A 10 10.88 9.96 0.63
N HIS A 11 11.62 9.56 -0.40
CA HIS A 11 11.61 8.17 -0.87
C HIS A 11 12.04 7.18 0.23
N ASP A 12 13.04 7.54 1.02
CA ASP A 12 13.51 6.74 2.16
C ASP A 12 12.49 6.71 3.32
N GLU A 13 11.49 7.59 3.31
CA GLU A 13 10.49 7.73 4.36
C GLU A 13 9.25 6.85 4.11
N TRP A 14 9.04 6.35 2.89
CA TRP A 14 7.85 5.54 2.55
C TRP A 14 7.74 4.27 3.38
N TYR A 15 8.87 3.61 3.63
CA TYR A 15 8.94 2.32 4.32
C TYR A 15 9.54 2.42 5.72
N ALA A 16 10.11 3.57 6.08
CA ALA A 16 10.71 3.78 7.39
C ALA A 16 9.65 4.25 8.39
N ALA A 17 9.63 3.62 9.58
CA ALA A 17 8.86 4.12 10.70
C ALA A 17 9.60 5.29 11.38
N ARG A 18 9.51 6.49 10.77
CA ARG A 18 10.14 7.71 11.32
C ARG A 18 9.11 8.64 11.97
N PRO A 19 9.20 8.88 13.29
CA PRO A 19 8.27 9.80 13.98
C PRO A 19 8.25 11.22 13.39
N GLN A 20 9.36 11.70 12.85
CA GLN A 20 9.46 13.03 12.25
C GLN A 20 8.61 13.12 10.97
N PHE A 21 8.68 12.11 10.11
CA PHE A 21 7.89 12.09 8.88
C PHE A 21 6.39 11.87 9.18
N ASP A 22 6.07 11.00 10.15
CA ASP A 22 4.71 10.81 10.63
C ASP A 22 4.11 12.13 11.19
N ALA A 23 4.92 12.93 11.89
CA ALA A 23 4.53 14.26 12.37
C ALA A 23 4.29 15.24 11.23
N LEU A 24 5.14 15.25 10.19
CA LEU A 24 4.94 16.08 9.00
C LEU A 24 3.66 15.71 8.24
N ILE A 25 3.37 14.42 8.09
CA ILE A 25 2.10 13.97 7.50
C ILE A 25 0.93 14.44 8.34
N ARG A 26 1.03 14.33 9.68
CA ARG A 26 -0.02 14.77 10.59
C ARG A 26 -0.29 16.26 10.47
N GLU A 27 0.75 17.07 10.54
CA GLU A 27 0.67 18.53 10.45
C GLU A 27 0.01 18.97 9.14
N ARG A 28 0.43 18.37 8.02
CA ARG A 28 0.02 18.83 6.69
C ARG A 28 -1.28 18.21 6.19
N PHE A 29 -1.60 16.99 6.60
CA PHE A 29 -2.62 16.18 5.94
C PHE A 29 -3.63 15.52 6.88
N ALA A 30 -3.59 15.75 8.21
CA ALA A 30 -4.60 15.17 9.11
C ALA A 30 -6.04 15.49 8.67
N THR A 31 -6.34 16.76 8.35
CA THR A 31 -7.67 17.16 7.85
C THR A 31 -8.02 16.51 6.50
N THR A 32 -7.02 16.25 5.65
CA THR A 32 -7.23 15.55 4.38
C THR A 32 -7.56 14.08 4.62
N VAL A 33 -6.87 13.42 5.55
CA VAL A 33 -7.16 12.04 5.98
C VAL A 33 -8.56 11.96 6.57
N ASP A 34 -8.93 12.87 7.47
CA ASP A 34 -10.26 12.91 8.06
C ASP A 34 -11.36 13.08 6.99
N ALA A 35 -11.15 13.96 6.00
CA ALA A 35 -12.07 14.16 4.89
C ALA A 35 -12.15 12.92 3.98
N ALA A 36 -11.02 12.29 3.67
CA ALA A 36 -10.97 11.06 2.87
C ALA A 36 -11.72 9.92 3.57
N VAL A 37 -11.43 9.67 4.85
CA VAL A 37 -12.09 8.65 5.69
C VAL A 37 -13.58 8.91 5.78
N ALA A 38 -14.01 10.17 5.88
CA ALA A 38 -15.42 10.56 5.88
C ALA A 38 -16.11 10.50 4.50
N GLY A 39 -15.40 10.08 3.45
CA GLY A 39 -15.97 9.95 2.10
C GLY A 39 -16.08 11.26 1.32
N LYS A 40 -15.58 12.38 1.85
CA LYS A 40 -15.80 13.73 1.30
C LYS A 40 -14.90 14.10 0.11
N LEU A 41 -14.00 13.20 -0.29
CA LEU A 41 -13.04 13.40 -1.38
C LEU A 41 -13.32 12.45 -2.57
N SER A 42 -14.57 12.00 -2.74
CA SER A 42 -14.95 11.14 -3.88
C SER A 42 -14.59 11.77 -5.22
N ASP A 43 -14.75 13.09 -5.36
CA ASP A 43 -14.52 13.79 -6.63
C ASP A 43 -13.06 13.75 -7.09
N TRP A 44 -12.12 13.37 -6.21
CA TRP A 44 -10.72 13.15 -6.60
C TRP A 44 -10.57 12.02 -7.61
N THR A 45 -11.48 11.05 -7.63
CA THR A 45 -11.44 9.93 -8.59
C THR A 45 -11.79 10.35 -10.02
N ASN A 46 -12.11 11.62 -10.26
CA ASN A 46 -12.36 12.15 -11.61
C ASN A 46 -11.09 12.27 -12.47
N THR A 47 -9.90 12.10 -11.89
CA THR A 47 -8.63 12.09 -12.63
C THR A 47 -7.69 10.98 -12.12
N PRO A 48 -6.76 10.45 -12.94
CA PRO A 48 -5.79 9.44 -12.50
C PRO A 48 -4.94 9.90 -11.30
N SER A 49 -4.48 11.15 -11.31
CA SER A 49 -3.67 11.68 -10.22
C SER A 49 -4.48 11.91 -8.94
N GLY A 50 -5.73 12.37 -9.05
CA GLY A 50 -6.62 12.50 -7.89
C GLY A 50 -7.00 11.13 -7.30
N TRP A 51 -7.24 10.13 -8.15
CA TRP A 51 -7.46 8.74 -7.73
C TRP A 51 -6.26 8.19 -6.96
N LEU A 52 -5.05 8.29 -7.51
CA LEU A 52 -3.82 7.89 -6.81
C LEU A 52 -3.66 8.65 -5.48
N ALA A 53 -3.99 9.94 -5.48
CA ALA A 53 -3.89 10.75 -4.28
C ALA A 53 -4.81 10.23 -3.18
N LEU A 54 -6.03 9.81 -3.54
CA LEU A 54 -6.96 9.21 -2.59
C LEU A 54 -6.47 7.84 -2.10
N LEU A 55 -5.87 7.01 -2.97
CA LEU A 55 -5.24 5.75 -2.56
C LEU A 55 -4.15 5.98 -1.51
N ILE A 56 -3.19 6.87 -1.76
CA ILE A 56 -2.11 7.17 -0.81
C ILE A 56 -2.66 7.67 0.52
N VAL A 57 -3.70 8.50 0.52
CA VAL A 57 -4.29 9.00 1.76
C VAL A 57 -4.98 7.88 2.56
N LEU A 58 -5.70 6.99 1.89
CA LEU A 58 -6.45 5.91 2.57
C LEU A 58 -5.56 4.73 2.96
N ASP A 59 -4.51 4.45 2.19
CA ASP A 59 -3.63 3.31 2.37
C ASP A 59 -2.32 3.68 3.10
N GLN A 60 -1.57 4.66 2.61
CA GLN A 60 -0.25 5.00 3.17
C GLN A 60 -0.37 5.91 4.40
N PHE A 61 -1.05 7.05 4.29
CA PHE A 61 -1.11 8.03 5.38
C PHE A 61 -1.78 7.49 6.64
N THR A 62 -2.79 6.63 6.50
CA THR A 62 -3.42 5.95 7.65
C THR A 62 -2.40 5.09 8.41
N ARG A 63 -1.48 4.39 7.72
CA ARG A 63 -0.40 3.60 8.32
C ARG A 63 0.67 4.46 9.01
N ASN A 64 0.99 5.64 8.47
CA ASN A 64 1.86 6.62 9.13
C ASN A 64 1.20 7.24 10.37
N LEU A 65 -0.07 7.64 10.28
CA LEU A 65 -0.77 8.37 11.34
C LEU A 65 -1.25 7.50 12.51
N TYR A 66 -1.46 6.20 12.27
CA TYR A 66 -2.07 5.29 13.23
C TYR A 66 -1.21 4.03 13.45
N ARG A 67 0.11 4.21 13.54
CA ARG A 67 1.08 3.13 13.89
C ARG A 67 0.56 2.34 15.12
N ASN A 68 0.57 1.02 15.02
CA ASN A 68 0.13 0.10 16.09
C ASN A 68 -1.35 0.25 16.52
N ASP A 69 -2.20 0.86 15.68
CA ASP A 69 -3.62 1.09 15.98
C ASP A 69 -4.49 0.59 14.83
N ALA A 70 -5.62 -0.04 15.14
CA ALA A 70 -6.53 -0.63 14.16
C ALA A 70 -6.99 0.35 13.07
N ARG A 71 -6.96 1.66 13.35
CA ARG A 71 -7.26 2.72 12.39
C ARG A 71 -6.35 2.72 11.16
N ALA A 72 -5.13 2.18 11.25
CA ALA A 72 -4.22 2.06 10.11
C ALA A 72 -4.79 1.21 8.97
N TRP A 73 -5.56 0.16 9.29
CA TRP A 73 -6.12 -0.77 8.29
C TRP A 73 -7.61 -0.56 8.04
N LYS A 74 -8.26 0.35 8.78
CA LYS A 74 -9.72 0.54 8.72
C LYS A 74 -10.21 0.93 7.33
N GLN A 75 -9.35 1.49 6.48
CA GLN A 75 -9.67 1.90 5.11
C GLN A 75 -9.19 0.90 4.04
N ASP A 76 -8.53 -0.21 4.40
CA ASP A 76 -7.92 -1.14 3.45
C ASP A 76 -8.92 -1.63 2.39
N LEU A 77 -10.10 -2.10 2.83
CA LEU A 77 -11.13 -2.59 1.90
C LEU A 77 -11.54 -1.51 0.88
N ARG A 78 -11.68 -0.26 1.33
CA ARG A 78 -12.05 0.85 0.44
C ARG A 78 -10.90 1.22 -0.51
N ALA A 79 -9.66 1.22 -0.01
CA ALA A 79 -8.48 1.45 -0.85
C ALA A 79 -8.34 0.34 -1.91
N GLN A 80 -8.59 -0.92 -1.56
CA GLN A 80 -8.60 -2.06 -2.47
C GLN A 80 -9.66 -1.91 -3.57
N GLN A 81 -10.91 -1.58 -3.19
CA GLN A 81 -12.00 -1.35 -4.14
C GLN A 81 -11.67 -0.20 -5.10
N LEU A 82 -11.14 0.91 -4.58
CA LEU A 82 -10.71 2.03 -5.40
C LEU A 82 -9.57 1.66 -6.33
N ALA A 83 -8.58 0.90 -5.85
CA ALA A 83 -7.44 0.48 -6.64
C ALA A 83 -7.89 -0.42 -7.82
N VAL A 84 -8.70 -1.43 -7.53
CA VAL A 84 -9.28 -2.32 -8.55
C VAL A 84 -10.04 -1.51 -9.61
N TRP A 85 -10.94 -0.62 -9.17
CA TRP A 85 -11.72 0.22 -10.07
C TRP A 85 -10.83 1.10 -10.96
N GLY A 86 -9.86 1.83 -10.40
CA GLY A 86 -9.04 2.73 -11.22
C GLY A 86 -8.08 2.00 -12.15
N ILE A 87 -7.64 0.78 -11.80
CA ILE A 87 -6.89 -0.09 -12.71
C ILE A 87 -7.79 -0.56 -13.87
N GLU A 88 -9.07 -0.86 -13.61
CA GLU A 88 -10.04 -1.24 -14.65
C GLU A 88 -10.37 -0.08 -15.60
N GLU A 89 -10.35 1.16 -15.10
CA GLU A 89 -10.44 2.38 -15.90
C GLU A 89 -9.11 2.77 -16.59
N ALA A 90 -8.07 1.92 -16.50
CA ALA A 90 -6.73 2.16 -17.04
C ALA A 90 -6.08 3.49 -16.57
N TYR A 91 -6.40 3.93 -15.35
CA TYR A 91 -5.78 5.13 -14.78
C TYR A 91 -4.31 4.93 -14.45
N ASP A 92 -3.93 3.74 -14.02
CA ASP A 92 -2.54 3.41 -13.71
C ASP A 92 -1.63 3.55 -14.93
N GLY A 93 -2.11 3.16 -16.12
CA GLY A 93 -1.41 3.34 -17.40
C GLY A 93 -1.08 4.80 -17.75
N GLN A 94 -1.81 5.76 -17.16
CA GLN A 94 -1.61 7.21 -17.35
C GLN A 94 -0.65 7.82 -16.32
N LEU A 95 -0.20 7.04 -15.33
CA LEU A 95 0.70 7.49 -14.28
C LEU A 95 2.17 7.17 -14.62
N PRO A 96 3.14 7.95 -14.12
CA PRO A 96 4.55 7.57 -14.09
C PRO A 96 4.76 6.23 -13.37
N ALA A 97 5.77 5.46 -13.78
CA ALA A 97 6.01 4.11 -13.26
C ALA A 97 6.10 4.03 -11.72
N ILE A 98 6.83 4.96 -11.08
CA ILE A 98 6.95 5.01 -9.63
C ILE A 98 5.60 5.25 -8.93
N GLN A 99 4.67 5.96 -9.57
CA GLN A 99 3.34 6.21 -9.03
C GLN A 99 2.44 4.98 -9.11
N ARG A 100 2.63 4.13 -10.13
CA ARG A 100 1.91 2.86 -10.28
C ARG A 100 2.19 1.89 -9.13
N VAL A 101 3.40 1.90 -8.58
CA VAL A 101 3.77 1.12 -7.38
C VAL A 101 2.74 1.35 -6.26
N PHE A 102 2.43 2.61 -5.96
CA PHE A 102 1.46 2.98 -4.93
C PHE A 102 0.00 2.76 -5.34
N ALA A 103 -0.30 2.68 -6.64
CA ALA A 103 -1.61 2.28 -7.13
C ALA A 103 -1.87 0.78 -6.91
N TYR A 104 -0.81 -0.05 -6.90
CA TYR A 104 -0.91 -1.50 -6.75
C TYR A 104 -0.83 -1.96 -5.29
N MET A 105 -0.18 -1.20 -4.42
CA MET A 105 -0.01 -1.52 -2.99
C MET A 105 -1.30 -1.86 -2.22
N PRO A 106 -2.47 -1.24 -2.47
CA PRO A 106 -3.70 -1.68 -1.82
C PRO A 106 -4.03 -3.16 -2.06
N LEU A 107 -3.71 -3.72 -3.23
CA LEU A 107 -3.86 -5.16 -3.51
C LEU A 107 -2.80 -5.98 -2.78
N GLU A 108 -1.57 -5.48 -2.67
CA GLU A 108 -0.50 -6.09 -1.84
C GLU A 108 -0.89 -6.17 -0.37
N HIS A 109 -1.69 -5.22 0.12
CA HIS A 109 -2.18 -5.20 1.50
C HIS A 109 -3.44 -6.04 1.75
N ALA A 110 -3.99 -6.68 0.71
CA ALA A 110 -5.21 -7.47 0.83
C ALA A 110 -4.94 -8.88 1.42
N GLU A 111 -5.75 -9.29 2.38
CA GLU A 111 -5.83 -10.69 2.85
C GLU A 111 -6.72 -11.51 1.90
N ASP A 112 -6.47 -11.42 0.59
CA ASP A 112 -7.19 -12.12 -0.47
C ASP A 112 -6.22 -12.67 -1.51
N ARG A 113 -6.34 -13.96 -1.83
CA ARG A 113 -5.41 -14.63 -2.73
C ARG A 113 -5.50 -14.11 -4.18
N GLY A 114 -6.70 -13.80 -4.66
CA GLY A 114 -6.89 -13.30 -6.02
C GLY A 114 -6.29 -11.91 -6.20
N MET A 115 -6.43 -11.04 -5.20
CA MET A 115 -5.80 -9.72 -5.19
C MET A 115 -4.27 -9.83 -5.12
N GLN A 116 -3.72 -10.77 -4.36
CA GLN A 116 -2.27 -11.02 -4.31
C GLN A 116 -1.71 -11.53 -5.65
N ASP A 117 -2.42 -12.46 -6.30
CA ASP A 117 -2.07 -12.93 -7.65
C ASP A 117 -2.09 -11.77 -8.66
N ARG A 118 -3.15 -10.94 -8.63
CA ARG A 118 -3.29 -9.75 -9.48
C ARG A 118 -2.19 -8.71 -9.20
N CYS A 119 -1.85 -8.48 -7.93
CA CYS A 119 -0.80 -7.55 -7.53
C CYS A 119 0.55 -7.94 -8.13
N VAL A 120 0.95 -9.20 -7.98
CA VAL A 120 2.21 -9.71 -8.56
C VAL A 120 2.21 -9.55 -10.08
N ALA A 121 1.12 -9.91 -10.76
CA ALA A 121 1.02 -9.76 -12.21
C ALA A 121 1.15 -8.30 -12.68
N LEU A 122 0.58 -7.34 -11.93
CA LEU A 122 0.70 -5.91 -12.22
C LEU A 122 2.15 -5.43 -12.07
N PHE A 123 2.86 -5.85 -11.03
CA PHE A 123 4.27 -5.52 -10.84
C PHE A 123 5.18 -6.18 -11.88
N GLU A 124 4.88 -7.42 -12.30
CA GLU A 124 5.58 -8.08 -13.41
C GLU A 124 5.40 -7.31 -14.71
N SER A 125 4.15 -6.96 -15.05
CA SER A 125 3.85 -6.14 -16.23
C SER A 125 4.50 -4.77 -16.18
N LEU A 126 4.60 -4.14 -15.01
CA LEU A 126 5.31 -2.88 -14.82
C LEU A 126 6.80 -3.05 -15.13
N CYS A 127 7.45 -4.07 -14.57
CA CYS A 127 8.87 -4.32 -14.80
C CYS A 127 9.18 -4.66 -16.26
N ASP A 128 8.30 -5.42 -16.91
CA ASP A 128 8.46 -5.81 -18.32
C ASP A 128 8.27 -4.63 -19.27
N GLY A 129 7.37 -3.70 -18.95
CA GLY A 129 7.10 -2.49 -19.73
C GLY A 129 8.15 -1.38 -19.58
N LEU A 130 9.10 -1.51 -18.65
CA LEU A 130 10.16 -0.52 -18.41
C LEU A 130 11.39 -0.75 -19.31
N PRO A 131 12.12 0.34 -19.65
CA PRO A 131 13.45 0.22 -20.24
C PRO A 131 14.38 -0.64 -19.38
N PRO A 132 15.27 -1.47 -19.98
CA PRO A 132 16.16 -2.36 -19.24
C PRO A 132 16.98 -1.66 -18.15
N GLU A 133 17.42 -0.43 -18.39
CA GLU A 133 18.19 0.40 -17.47
C GLU A 133 17.40 0.83 -16.22
N GLU A 134 16.08 1.02 -16.33
CA GLU A 134 15.21 1.42 -15.22
C GLU A 134 14.68 0.24 -14.42
N ARG A 135 14.55 -0.94 -15.06
CA ARG A 135 13.96 -2.14 -14.46
C ARG A 135 14.56 -2.52 -13.11
N SER A 136 15.88 -2.34 -12.94
CA SER A 136 16.58 -2.66 -11.71
C SER A 136 16.02 -1.92 -10.48
N GLY A 137 15.53 -0.69 -10.65
CA GLY A 137 14.92 0.10 -9.59
C GLY A 137 13.55 -0.40 -9.11
N TYR A 138 12.92 -1.32 -9.85
CA TYR A 138 11.56 -1.81 -9.55
C TYR A 138 11.53 -3.27 -9.09
N ILE A 139 12.63 -4.01 -9.23
CA ILE A 139 12.72 -5.41 -8.77
C ILE A 139 12.41 -5.53 -7.28
N GLY A 140 12.86 -4.57 -6.47
CA GLY A 140 12.57 -4.56 -5.03
C GLY A 140 11.06 -4.52 -4.72
N PHE A 141 10.28 -3.76 -5.47
CA PHE A 141 8.82 -3.71 -5.31
C PHE A 141 8.16 -5.03 -5.71
N LEU A 142 8.58 -5.62 -6.83
CA LEU A 142 8.07 -6.92 -7.28
C LEU A 142 8.40 -8.05 -6.29
N ASP A 143 9.61 -8.05 -5.74
CA ASP A 143 10.02 -9.04 -4.73
C ASP A 143 9.17 -8.92 -3.46
N TYR A 144 8.82 -7.70 -3.07
CA TYR A 144 7.96 -7.45 -1.91
C TYR A 144 6.51 -7.93 -2.17
N ALA A 145 5.97 -7.67 -3.35
CA ALA A 145 4.65 -8.18 -3.74
C ALA A 145 4.62 -9.72 -3.74
N ARG A 146 5.69 -10.38 -4.20
CA ARG A 146 5.83 -11.85 -4.14
C ARG A 146 5.91 -12.37 -2.71
N LYS A 147 6.60 -11.65 -1.81
CA LYS A 147 6.66 -12.00 -0.38
C LYS A 147 5.28 -11.88 0.29
N HIS A 148 4.54 -10.80 0.04
CA HIS A 148 3.15 -10.65 0.50
C HIS A 148 2.26 -11.79 0.03
N ARG A 149 2.32 -12.10 -1.27
CA ARG A 149 1.60 -13.22 -1.85
C ARG A 149 1.94 -14.54 -1.19
N ALA A 150 3.21 -14.80 -0.88
CA ALA A 150 3.65 -16.02 -0.21
C ALA A 150 3.06 -16.14 1.22
N VAL A 151 3.01 -15.03 1.96
CA VAL A 151 2.39 -14.98 3.30
C VAL A 151 0.90 -15.31 3.21
N ILE A 152 0.16 -14.68 2.29
CA ILE A 152 -1.26 -14.94 2.09
C ILE A 152 -1.51 -16.36 1.56
N ALA A 153 -0.66 -16.89 0.69
CA ALA A 153 -0.76 -18.28 0.24
C ALA A 153 -0.56 -19.28 1.38
N ARG A 154 0.31 -18.96 2.35
CA ARG A 154 0.61 -19.82 3.50
C ARG A 154 -0.44 -19.74 4.61
N PHE A 155 -0.89 -18.53 4.95
CA PHE A 155 -1.73 -18.30 6.14
C PHE A 155 -3.15 -17.82 5.83
N GLY A 156 -3.43 -17.39 4.60
CA GLY A 156 -4.69 -16.76 4.21
C GLY A 156 -4.89 -15.35 4.76
N ARG A 157 -3.93 -14.83 5.54
CA ARG A 157 -3.98 -13.54 6.23
C ARG A 157 -2.57 -13.08 6.62
N PHE A 158 -2.44 -11.85 7.11
CA PHE A 158 -1.19 -11.31 7.65
C PHE A 158 -1.10 -11.54 9.15
N PRO A 159 -0.21 -12.43 9.63
CA PRO A 159 -0.16 -12.78 11.05
C PRO A 159 0.22 -11.61 11.96
N HIS A 160 1.02 -10.66 11.47
CA HIS A 160 1.43 -9.47 12.25
C HIS A 160 0.24 -8.57 12.60
N ARG A 161 -0.89 -8.67 11.87
CA ARG A 161 -2.13 -7.93 12.16
C ARG A 161 -3.02 -8.63 13.19
N ASN A 162 -2.70 -9.86 13.60
CA ASN A 162 -3.60 -10.66 14.43
C ASN A 162 -3.91 -9.99 15.77
N ALA A 163 -2.90 -9.52 16.50
CA ALA A 163 -3.10 -8.91 17.81
C ALA A 163 -4.00 -7.67 17.75
N VAL A 164 -3.76 -6.77 16.80
CA VAL A 164 -4.53 -5.52 16.66
C VAL A 164 -5.94 -5.73 16.09
N LEU A 165 -6.17 -6.85 15.39
CA LEU A 165 -7.48 -7.27 14.91
C LEU A 165 -8.20 -8.23 15.87
N GLY A 166 -7.65 -8.50 17.06
CA GLY A 166 -8.25 -9.40 18.05
C GLY A 166 -8.28 -10.88 17.65
N ARG A 167 -7.38 -11.30 16.74
CA ARG A 167 -7.23 -12.69 16.28
C ARG A 167 -6.13 -13.40 17.07
N ALA A 168 -6.34 -14.67 17.40
CA ALA A 168 -5.27 -15.51 17.95
C ALA A 168 -4.32 -15.98 16.84
N ASN A 169 -3.02 -16.05 17.16
CA ASN A 169 -2.02 -16.70 16.31
C ASN A 169 -2.13 -18.22 16.44
N THR A 170 -2.00 -18.92 15.33
CA THR A 170 -1.72 -20.36 15.28
C THR A 170 -0.24 -20.63 15.62
N PRO A 171 0.14 -21.88 15.96
CA PRO A 171 1.54 -22.22 16.19
C PRO A 171 2.47 -21.88 15.02
N ASP A 172 2.02 -22.11 13.78
CA ASP A 172 2.80 -21.81 12.57
C ASP A 172 2.98 -20.30 12.37
N GLU A 173 1.95 -19.51 12.69
CA GLU A 173 2.03 -18.05 12.67
C GLU A 173 2.98 -17.51 13.75
N VAL A 174 3.01 -18.12 14.95
CA VAL A 174 3.99 -17.77 16.00
C VAL A 174 5.41 -18.07 15.54
N ALA A 175 5.64 -19.23 14.94
CA ALA A 175 6.95 -19.60 14.41
C ALA A 175 7.40 -18.63 13.31
N TYR A 176 6.51 -18.30 12.37
CA TYR A 176 6.79 -17.33 11.31
C TYR A 176 7.12 -15.93 11.86
N LEU A 177 6.35 -15.43 12.83
CA LEU A 177 6.60 -14.13 13.44
C LEU A 177 7.93 -14.05 14.22
N ALA A 178 8.54 -15.19 14.55
CA ALA A 178 9.87 -15.24 15.17
C ALA A 178 11.03 -15.25 14.14
N GLU A 179 10.74 -15.41 12.84
CA GLU A 179 11.75 -15.36 11.78
C GLU A 179 12.25 -13.92 11.56
N SER A 180 13.54 -13.77 11.20
CA SER A 180 14.09 -12.46 10.86
C SER A 180 13.47 -11.94 9.56
N GLY A 181 12.95 -10.70 9.60
CA GLY A 181 12.29 -10.10 8.44
C GLY A 181 10.88 -10.64 8.19
N ALA A 182 10.21 -11.21 9.18
CA ALA A 182 8.77 -11.45 9.17
C ALA A 182 7.98 -10.20 9.60
N GLY A 183 6.69 -10.15 9.27
CA GLY A 183 5.78 -9.12 9.79
C GLY A 183 6.01 -7.73 9.21
N PHE A 184 6.18 -7.67 7.89
CA PHE A 184 6.47 -6.48 7.12
C PHE A 184 5.24 -5.96 6.35
#